data_AF-A0A3C0J0R0-F1
#
_entry.id   AF-A0A3C0J0R0-F1
#
_cell.length_a   1.000
_cell.length_b   1.000
_cell.length_c   1.000
_cell.angle_alpha   90.00
_cell.angle_beta   90.00
_cell.angle_gamma   90.00
#
_symmetry.space_group_name_H-M   'P 1'
#
loop_
_entity.id
_entity.type
_entity.pdbx_description
1 polymer ?
#
loop_
_entity_poly.entity_id
_entity_poly.type
_entity_poly.pdbx_seq_one_letter_code
_entity_poly.pdbx_strand_id
1 'polypeptide(L)'
;HEGETYLVSDLNLAEKVAYIHKADVDYFTQSVTETRVQIDEEEQTKTWRRSQVDFGDVTVTSLTYMFRKIKFYERDSIGFGKVSLPQHDLATAAAWLELPESAARLVAGFGRIATEGLIGIGNASSAVIPLFAMCDPMDIGTAVDSANTGMPTLFIYDRHPGGVGFAQKSYKMIEEAMEACLNLIENCTCEDGCPSCVGSPI
;
A
#
# COMPACT_ATOMS: atom_id res chain seq x y z
N HIS A 1 -1.34 -7.69 -25.41
CA HIS A 1 -1.41 -6.46 -26.23
C HIS A 1 -2.54 -6.67 -27.22
N GLU A 2 -3.63 -5.91 -27.12
CA GLU A 2 -4.84 -6.11 -27.97
C GLU A 2 -5.39 -7.56 -27.95
N GLY A 3 -5.34 -8.22 -26.78
CA GLY A 3 -5.77 -9.62 -26.63
C GLY A 3 -4.72 -10.67 -26.99
N GLU A 4 -3.63 -10.30 -27.66
CA GLU A 4 -2.52 -11.20 -27.92
C GLU A 4 -1.60 -11.35 -26.70
N THR A 5 -1.13 -12.56 -26.45
CA THR A 5 -0.27 -12.90 -25.32
C THR A 5 1.21 -12.99 -25.74
N TYR A 6 2.07 -12.51 -24.86
CA TYR A 6 3.52 -12.44 -25.07
C TYR A 6 4.23 -12.83 -23.79
N LEU A 7 5.41 -13.41 -23.93
CA LEU A 7 6.31 -13.66 -22.82
C LEU A 7 7.57 -12.82 -22.99
N VAL A 8 8.02 -12.22 -21.88
CA VAL A 8 9.30 -11.52 -21.82
C VAL A 8 10.40 -12.57 -21.75
N SER A 9 11.27 -12.58 -22.76
CA SER A 9 12.45 -13.45 -22.80
C SER A 9 13.65 -12.81 -22.12
N ASP A 10 13.79 -11.49 -22.23
CA ASP A 10 14.88 -10.73 -21.63
C ASP A 10 14.44 -9.29 -21.31
N LEU A 11 14.98 -8.70 -20.24
CA LEU A 11 14.69 -7.35 -19.80
C LEU A 11 15.99 -6.57 -19.57
N ASN A 12 16.32 -5.68 -20.50
CA ASN A 12 17.45 -4.77 -20.38
C ASN A 12 17.00 -3.47 -19.72
N LEU A 13 17.26 -3.33 -18.42
CA LEU A 13 16.89 -2.15 -17.63
C LEU A 13 17.72 -0.91 -17.97
N ALA A 14 18.97 -1.08 -18.43
CA ALA A 14 19.84 0.04 -18.79
C ALA A 14 19.37 0.72 -20.08
N GLU A 15 19.00 -0.07 -21.09
CA GLU A 15 18.46 0.43 -22.36
C GLU A 15 16.95 0.68 -22.31
N LYS A 16 16.27 0.25 -21.24
CA LYS A 16 14.81 0.28 -21.08
C LYS A 16 14.09 -0.51 -22.18
N VAL A 17 14.63 -1.66 -22.55
CA VAL A 17 14.10 -2.54 -23.60
C VAL A 17 13.68 -3.89 -23.00
N ALA A 18 12.46 -4.32 -23.30
CA ALA A 18 11.98 -5.66 -23.01
C ALA A 18 11.88 -6.45 -24.32
N TYR A 19 12.63 -7.54 -24.41
CA TYR A 19 12.54 -8.47 -25.53
C TYR A 19 11.41 -9.47 -25.28
N ILE A 20 10.46 -9.52 -26.20
CA ILE A 20 9.27 -10.34 -26.09
C ILE A 20 9.11 -11.24 -27.30
N HIS A 21 8.44 -12.37 -27.10
CA HIS A 21 7.96 -13.22 -28.19
C HIS A 21 6.49 -13.55 -27.97
N LYS A 22 5.77 -13.71 -29.07
CA LYS A 22 4.37 -14.15 -29.02
C LYS A 22 4.31 -15.56 -28.45
N ALA A 23 3.39 -15.78 -27.53
CA ALA A 23 3.13 -17.09 -26.95
C ALA A 23 1.61 -17.30 -26.96
N ASP A 24 1.15 -18.54 -27.03
CA ASP A 24 -0.27 -18.86 -26.83
C ASP A 24 -0.39 -19.49 -25.44
N VAL A 25 -0.68 -18.66 -24.45
CA VAL A 25 -0.80 -19.06 -23.04
C VAL A 25 -2.18 -18.70 -22.51
N ASP A 26 -2.69 -19.53 -21.60
CA ASP A 26 -3.98 -19.37 -20.95
C ASP A 26 -3.87 -18.69 -19.57
N TYR A 27 -2.77 -17.98 -19.31
CA TYR A 27 -2.52 -17.29 -18.04
C TYR A 27 -1.91 -15.90 -18.24
N PHE A 28 -2.02 -15.06 -17.21
CA PHE A 28 -1.28 -13.81 -17.07
C PHE A 28 -0.36 -13.86 -15.85
N THR A 29 0.59 -12.92 -15.79
CA THR A 29 1.53 -12.82 -14.67
C THR A 29 1.23 -11.59 -13.81
N GLN A 30 1.32 -11.75 -12.50
CA GLN A 30 1.22 -10.65 -11.53
C GLN A 30 2.47 -10.62 -10.66
N SER A 31 3.13 -9.46 -10.56
CA SER A 31 4.30 -9.28 -9.70
C SER A 31 3.93 -9.36 -8.22
N VAL A 32 4.86 -9.85 -7.41
CA VAL A 32 4.81 -9.76 -5.95
C VAL A 32 5.94 -8.85 -5.53
N THR A 33 5.55 -7.78 -4.84
CA THR A 33 6.44 -6.71 -4.42
C THR A 33 6.35 -6.59 -2.91
N GLU A 34 7.49 -6.53 -2.25
CA GLU A 34 7.60 -6.16 -0.84
C GLU A 34 7.86 -4.65 -0.76
N THR A 35 7.15 -3.96 0.13
CA THR A 35 7.35 -2.54 0.42
C THR A 35 7.76 -2.38 1.87
N ARG A 36 8.83 -1.63 2.12
CA ARG A 36 9.30 -1.26 3.45
C ARG A 36 9.41 0.25 3.52
N VAL A 37 9.07 0.81 4.68
CA VAL A 37 9.23 2.24 4.97
C VAL A 37 10.26 2.36 6.07
N GLN A 38 11.17 3.33 5.95
CA GLN A 38 12.11 3.70 7.00
C GLN A 38 11.89 5.18 7.32
N ILE A 39 11.70 5.51 8.59
CA ILE A 39 11.66 6.90 9.06
C ILE A 39 13.10 7.43 9.07
N ASP A 40 13.33 8.52 8.34
CA ASP A 40 14.63 9.18 8.27
C ASP A 40 14.68 10.39 9.22
N GLU A 41 13.61 11.19 9.27
CA GLU A 41 13.47 12.33 10.18
C GLU A 41 12.01 12.53 10.61
N GLU A 42 11.79 12.82 11.89
CA GLU A 42 10.49 13.23 12.42
C GLU A 42 10.43 14.76 12.52
N GLU A 43 9.52 15.41 11.80
CA GLU A 43 9.40 16.87 11.80
C GLU A 43 8.29 17.38 12.73
N GLN A 44 7.14 16.70 12.70
CA GLN A 44 5.95 17.11 13.43
C GLN A 44 5.31 15.91 14.09
N THR A 45 4.83 16.12 15.31
CA THR A 45 4.08 15.13 16.07
C THR A 45 2.86 15.75 16.69
N LYS A 46 1.76 14.99 16.77
CA LYS A 46 0.58 15.35 17.55
C LYS A 46 -0.13 14.11 18.07
N THR A 47 -0.79 14.28 19.20
CA THR A 47 -1.79 13.29 19.65
C THR A 47 -3.09 13.52 18.88
N TRP A 48 -3.60 12.46 18.27
CA TRP A 48 -4.93 12.42 17.68
C TRP A 48 -5.76 11.35 18.38
N ARG A 49 -6.78 11.78 19.14
CA ARG A 49 -7.61 10.91 20.00
C ARG A 49 -6.74 10.10 20.98
N ARG A 50 -6.52 8.81 20.70
CA ARG A 50 -5.67 7.92 21.53
C ARG A 50 -4.39 7.48 20.81
N SER A 51 -4.20 7.92 19.58
CA SER A 51 -3.06 7.61 18.72
C SER A 51 -2.06 8.76 18.69
N GLN A 52 -0.82 8.43 18.37
CA GLN A 52 0.15 9.38 17.90
C GLN A 52 0.06 9.47 16.37
N VAL A 53 0.16 10.69 15.85
CA VAL A 53 0.25 10.95 14.43
C VAL A 53 1.46 11.84 14.22
N ASP A 54 2.27 11.47 13.26
CA ASP A 54 3.53 12.13 13.00
C ASP A 54 3.69 12.40 11.50
N PHE A 55 4.62 13.28 11.18
CA PHE A 55 4.97 13.65 9.83
C PHE A 55 6.46 13.95 9.73
N GLY A 56 7.06 13.54 8.61
CA GLY A 56 8.46 13.81 8.31
C GLY A 56 8.96 13.01 7.11
N ASP A 57 10.28 12.96 6.97
CA ASP A 57 10.96 12.33 5.84
C ASP A 57 11.10 10.82 6.05
N VAL A 58 10.87 10.08 4.96
CA VAL A 58 10.98 8.63 4.92
C VAL A 58 11.63 8.14 3.63
N THR A 59 12.22 6.96 3.70
CA THR A 59 12.64 6.19 2.54
C THR A 59 11.71 5.00 2.35
N VAL A 60 11.01 4.98 1.21
CA VAL A 60 10.17 3.85 0.81
C VAL A 60 10.92 2.95 -0.16
N THR A 61 11.21 1.75 0.30
CA THR A 61 11.90 0.72 -0.47
C THR A 61 10.90 -0.27 -1.05
N SER A 62 10.96 -0.50 -2.36
CA SER A 62 10.15 -1.51 -3.05
C SER A 62 11.04 -2.55 -3.75
N LEU A 63 10.78 -3.83 -3.48
CA LEU A 63 11.52 -4.95 -4.08
C LEU A 63 10.55 -5.97 -4.71
N THR A 64 10.66 -6.14 -6.03
CA THR A 64 9.91 -7.18 -6.76
C THR A 64 10.79 -8.41 -6.93
N TYR A 65 10.47 -9.48 -6.21
CA TYR A 65 11.31 -10.69 -6.13
C TYR A 65 10.68 -11.93 -6.78
N MET A 66 9.37 -11.87 -7.09
CA MET A 66 8.67 -12.97 -7.75
C MET A 66 7.45 -12.48 -8.54
N PHE A 67 6.89 -13.36 -9.36
CA PHE A 67 5.57 -13.20 -9.95
C PHE A 67 4.76 -14.49 -9.79
N ARG A 68 3.43 -14.35 -9.81
CA ARG A 68 2.46 -15.44 -9.86
C ARG A 68 1.95 -15.59 -11.29
N LYS A 69 1.68 -16.81 -11.72
CA LYS A 69 0.93 -17.11 -12.94
C LYS A 69 -0.52 -17.37 -12.55
N ILE A 70 -1.45 -16.59 -13.08
CA ILE A 70 -2.88 -16.69 -12.78
C ILE A 70 -3.58 -17.04 -14.08
N LYS A 71 -4.37 -18.12 -14.06
CA LYS A 71 -5.08 -18.59 -15.25
C LYS A 71 -6.14 -17.58 -15.68
N PHE A 72 -6.47 -17.52 -16.97
CA PHE A 72 -7.57 -16.68 -17.41
C PHE A 72 -8.91 -17.25 -16.92
N TYR A 73 -9.83 -16.36 -16.57
CA TYR A 73 -11.20 -16.66 -16.09
C TYR A 73 -11.28 -17.43 -14.76
N GLU A 74 -10.18 -17.98 -14.27
CA GLU A 74 -10.01 -18.60 -12.94
C GLU A 74 -9.09 -17.70 -12.09
N ARG A 75 -9.38 -17.51 -10.81
CA ARG A 75 -8.52 -16.69 -9.92
C ARG A 75 -7.39 -17.49 -9.27
N ASP A 76 -7.22 -18.75 -9.66
CA ASP A 76 -6.25 -19.64 -9.05
C ASP A 76 -4.84 -19.40 -9.60
N SER A 77 -3.87 -19.34 -8.68
CA SER A 77 -2.46 -19.27 -9.01
C SER A 77 -1.96 -20.64 -9.46
N ILE A 78 -1.58 -20.75 -10.73
CA ILE A 78 -1.09 -22.00 -11.34
C ILE A 78 0.43 -22.17 -11.24
N GLY A 79 1.14 -21.16 -10.74
CA GLY A 79 2.58 -21.26 -10.52
C GLY A 79 3.24 -19.95 -10.13
N PHE A 80 4.53 -20.03 -9.85
CA PHE A 80 5.34 -18.88 -9.44
C PHE A 80 6.67 -18.87 -10.21
N GLY A 81 7.22 -17.68 -10.41
CA GLY A 81 8.56 -17.49 -10.95
C GLY A 81 9.32 -16.46 -10.13
N LYS A 82 10.63 -16.67 -9.96
CA LYS A 82 11.51 -15.68 -9.32
C LYS A 82 11.88 -14.59 -10.32
N VAL A 83 12.09 -13.39 -9.80
CA VAL A 83 12.52 -12.23 -10.56
C VAL A 83 13.65 -11.57 -9.80
N SER A 84 14.68 -11.15 -10.53
CA SER A 84 15.83 -10.43 -9.99
C SER A 84 15.82 -9.01 -10.53
N LEU A 85 14.91 -8.18 -10.00
CA LEU A 85 14.90 -6.75 -10.28
C LEU A 85 15.67 -5.99 -9.20
N PRO A 86 16.31 -4.85 -9.55
CA PRO A 86 16.89 -3.98 -8.55
C PRO A 86 15.80 -3.45 -7.61
N GLN A 87 16.19 -3.27 -6.36
CA GLN A 87 15.40 -2.53 -5.38
C GLN A 87 15.23 -1.09 -5.86
N HIS A 88 14.05 -0.51 -5.63
CA HIS A 88 13.77 0.89 -5.88
C HIS A 88 13.53 1.62 -4.57
N ASP A 89 14.37 2.61 -4.28
CA ASP A 89 14.26 3.46 -3.10
C ASP A 89 13.69 4.82 -3.49
N LEU A 90 12.69 5.26 -2.72
CA LEU A 90 12.01 6.53 -2.88
C LEU A 90 12.17 7.34 -1.60
N ALA A 91 13.08 8.30 -1.60
CA ALA A 91 13.15 9.34 -0.56
C ALA A 91 11.97 10.30 -0.76
N THR A 92 11.11 10.44 0.25
CA THR A 92 9.88 11.21 0.19
C THR A 92 9.40 11.60 1.59
N ALA A 93 8.24 12.23 1.71
CA ALA A 93 7.62 12.56 2.98
C ALA A 93 6.42 11.62 3.27
N ALA A 94 6.19 11.34 4.54
CA ALA A 94 5.05 10.56 5.01
C ALA A 94 4.37 11.19 6.22
N ALA A 95 3.07 10.92 6.34
CA ALA A 95 2.36 10.98 7.61
C ALA A 95 2.17 9.54 8.10
N TRP A 96 2.33 9.31 9.40
CA TRP A 96 2.08 7.99 9.96
C TRP A 96 1.22 8.06 11.22
N LEU A 97 0.38 7.03 11.37
CA LEU A 97 -0.59 6.88 12.44
C LEU A 97 -0.25 5.61 13.22
N GLU A 98 0.17 5.79 14.46
CA GLU A 98 0.45 4.66 15.35
C GLU A 98 -0.84 4.09 15.95
N LEU A 99 -0.96 2.77 15.92
CA LEU A 99 -2.06 2.08 16.58
C LEU A 99 -1.83 2.06 18.10
N PRO A 100 -2.79 2.54 18.91
CA PRO A 100 -2.65 2.52 20.36
C PRO A 100 -2.58 1.08 20.85
N GLU A 101 -1.69 0.80 21.81
CA GLU A 101 -1.54 -0.56 22.35
C GLU A 101 -2.86 -1.13 22.89
N SER A 102 -3.70 -0.27 23.50
CA SER A 102 -5.03 -0.65 23.96
C SER A 102 -5.94 -1.16 22.83
N ALA A 103 -5.85 -0.59 21.63
CA ALA A 103 -6.60 -1.05 20.46
C ALA A 103 -6.04 -2.37 19.93
N ALA A 104 -4.71 -2.50 19.85
CA ALA A 104 -4.06 -3.76 19.46
C ALA A 104 -4.46 -4.92 20.38
N ARG A 105 -4.47 -4.70 21.71
CA ARG A 105 -4.91 -5.69 22.70
C ARG A 105 -6.40 -6.03 22.56
N LEU A 106 -7.25 -5.04 22.28
CA LEU A 106 -8.68 -5.26 22.07
C LEU A 106 -8.93 -6.16 20.86
N VAL A 107 -8.29 -5.86 19.72
CA VAL A 107 -8.38 -6.65 18.49
C VAL A 107 -7.90 -8.08 18.71
N ALA A 108 -6.78 -8.26 19.43
CA ALA A 108 -6.28 -9.58 19.80
C ALA A 108 -7.28 -10.34 20.70
N GLY A 109 -8.01 -9.65 21.58
CA GLY A 109 -9.08 -10.22 22.39
C GLY A 109 -10.24 -10.82 21.58
N PHE A 110 -10.44 -10.36 20.34
CA PHE A 110 -11.39 -10.95 19.38
C PHE A 110 -10.78 -12.04 18.50
N GLY A 111 -9.52 -12.44 18.74
CA GLY A 111 -8.81 -13.42 17.92
C GLY A 111 -8.44 -12.89 16.53
N ARG A 112 -8.30 -11.57 16.38
CA ARG A 112 -7.97 -10.89 15.11
C ARG A 112 -6.57 -10.29 15.14
N ILE A 113 -6.02 -10.01 13.96
CA ILE A 113 -4.69 -9.43 13.78
C ILE A 113 -4.82 -7.93 13.49
N ALA A 114 -4.27 -7.09 14.38
CA ALA A 114 -4.38 -5.64 14.26
C ALA A 114 -3.77 -5.09 12.97
N THR A 115 -2.65 -5.67 12.52
CA THR A 115 -1.98 -5.32 11.27
C THR A 115 -2.89 -5.52 10.04
N GLU A 116 -3.69 -6.59 10.01
CA GLU A 116 -4.64 -6.82 8.91
C GLU A 116 -5.74 -5.75 8.89
N GLY A 117 -6.24 -5.37 10.07
CA GLY A 117 -7.19 -4.26 10.19
C GLY A 117 -6.60 -2.94 9.72
N LEU A 118 -5.35 -2.64 10.07
CA LEU A 118 -4.64 -1.44 9.60
C LEU A 118 -4.41 -1.45 8.08
N ILE A 119 -4.13 -2.61 7.47
CA ILE A 119 -4.03 -2.73 6.02
C ILE A 119 -5.38 -2.36 5.38
N GLY A 120 -6.48 -2.83 5.96
CA GLY A 120 -7.82 -2.44 5.53
C GLY A 120 -8.10 -0.95 5.64
N ILE A 121 -7.66 -0.32 6.74
CA ILE A 121 -7.73 1.14 6.91
C ILE A 121 -6.83 1.85 5.90
N GLY A 122 -5.66 1.30 5.58
CA GLY A 122 -4.75 1.81 4.56
C GLY A 122 -5.35 1.77 3.15
N ASN A 123 -6.15 0.75 2.83
CA ASN A 123 -6.92 0.67 1.59
C ASN A 123 -8.04 1.71 1.53
N ALA A 124 -8.78 1.91 2.61
CA ALA A 124 -9.78 2.97 2.69
C ALA A 124 -9.13 4.36 2.58
N SER A 125 -7.98 4.55 3.24
CA SER A 125 -7.21 5.80 3.22
C SER A 125 -6.74 6.17 1.82
N SER A 126 -6.23 5.21 1.05
CA SER A 126 -5.79 5.47 -0.33
C SER A 126 -6.94 5.82 -1.28
N ALA A 127 -8.18 5.39 -0.98
CA ALA A 127 -9.37 5.81 -1.72
C ALA A 127 -9.88 7.20 -1.27
N VAL A 128 -9.76 7.53 0.01
CA VAL A 128 -10.38 8.71 0.63
C VAL A 128 -9.48 9.95 0.60
N ILE A 129 -8.19 9.79 0.92
CA ILE A 129 -7.24 10.91 1.01
C ILE A 129 -7.17 11.75 -0.26
N PRO A 130 -7.19 11.18 -1.49
CA PRO A 130 -7.21 11.97 -2.72
C PRO A 130 -8.31 13.04 -2.77
N LEU A 131 -9.47 12.81 -2.13
CA LEU A 131 -10.58 13.75 -2.05
C LEU A 131 -10.23 15.01 -1.23
N PHE A 132 -9.36 14.86 -0.23
CA PHE A 132 -8.91 15.95 0.64
C PHE A 132 -7.61 16.58 0.14
N ALA A 133 -6.68 15.74 -0.33
CA ALA A 133 -5.41 16.16 -0.87
C ALA A 133 -5.53 16.85 -2.24
N MET A 134 -6.64 16.62 -2.97
CA MET A 134 -6.86 17.05 -4.36
C MET A 134 -5.77 16.50 -5.29
N CYS A 135 -5.46 15.20 -5.15
CA CYS A 135 -4.46 14.48 -5.92
C CYS A 135 -5.08 13.28 -6.66
N ASP A 136 -4.31 12.62 -7.52
CA ASP A 136 -4.70 11.32 -8.08
C ASP A 136 -4.47 10.21 -7.04
N PRO A 137 -5.29 9.13 -7.01
CA PRO A 137 -5.01 7.97 -6.16
C PRO A 137 -3.64 7.32 -6.39
N MET A 138 -3.05 7.48 -7.58
CA MET A 138 -1.69 7.00 -7.86
C MET A 138 -0.59 7.85 -7.22
N ASP A 139 -0.91 9.06 -6.76
CA ASP A 139 0.07 9.99 -6.17
C ASP A 139 0.39 9.66 -4.70
N ILE A 140 -0.39 8.78 -4.07
CA ILE A 140 -0.25 8.40 -2.66
C ILE A 140 -0.02 6.90 -2.54
N GLY A 141 0.88 6.52 -1.65
CA GLY A 141 1.05 5.14 -1.21
C GLY A 141 0.65 4.96 0.25
N THR A 142 0.23 3.75 0.59
CA THR A 142 0.01 3.33 1.96
C THR A 142 0.81 2.07 2.26
N ALA A 143 1.32 1.97 3.48
CA ALA A 143 2.04 0.80 3.97
C ALA A 143 1.75 0.62 5.46
N VAL A 144 1.80 -0.62 5.94
CA VAL A 144 1.68 -0.92 7.37
C VAL A 144 2.94 -1.66 7.80
N ASP A 145 3.57 -1.14 8.83
CA ASP A 145 4.78 -1.72 9.41
C ASP A 145 4.83 -1.43 10.92
N SER A 146 5.63 -2.20 11.65
CA SER A 146 5.92 -1.99 13.07
C SER A 146 7.42 -1.87 13.36
N ALA A 147 8.30 -2.04 12.36
CA ALA A 147 9.74 -2.03 12.58
C ALA A 147 10.27 -0.65 13.00
N ASN A 148 9.60 0.42 12.58
CA ASN A 148 10.00 1.79 12.88
C ASN A 148 9.70 2.21 14.33
N THR A 149 8.48 1.96 14.81
CA THR A 149 7.97 2.50 16.09
C THR A 149 7.82 1.45 17.17
N GLY A 150 7.95 0.16 16.82
CA GLY A 150 7.64 -0.97 17.70
C GLY A 150 6.15 -1.27 17.83
N MET A 151 5.29 -0.44 17.24
CA MET A 151 3.84 -0.58 17.22
C MET A 151 3.32 -0.68 15.78
N PRO A 152 2.24 -1.44 15.50
CA PRO A 152 1.63 -1.43 14.17
C PRO A 152 1.25 0.00 13.75
N THR A 153 1.80 0.46 12.64
CA THR A 153 1.74 1.86 12.21
C THR A 153 1.32 1.93 10.75
N LEU A 154 0.34 2.76 10.44
CA LEU A 154 -0.09 3.05 9.07
C LEU A 154 0.69 4.25 8.54
N PHE A 155 1.45 4.05 7.47
CA PHE A 155 2.15 5.10 6.73
C PHE A 155 1.32 5.52 5.52
N ILE A 156 1.25 6.83 5.28
CA ILE A 156 0.68 7.48 4.10
C ILE A 156 1.77 8.38 3.53
N TYR A 157 2.25 8.08 2.33
CA TYR A 157 3.41 8.76 1.75
C TYR A 157 3.17 9.23 0.32
N ASP A 158 3.90 10.25 -0.08
CA ASP A 158 3.85 10.76 -1.46
C ASP A 158 4.59 9.80 -2.39
N ARG A 159 3.99 9.41 -3.52
CA ARG A 159 4.67 8.63 -4.58
C ARG A 159 5.52 9.51 -5.50
N HIS A 160 6.17 10.51 -4.92
CA HIS A 160 6.98 11.50 -5.60
C HIS A 160 8.30 11.72 -4.85
N PRO A 161 9.46 11.73 -5.54
CA PRO A 161 10.75 12.03 -4.91
C PRO A 161 10.75 13.39 -4.22
N GLY A 162 11.21 13.43 -2.97
CA GLY A 162 11.27 14.63 -2.13
C GLY A 162 9.92 15.08 -1.54
N GLY A 163 8.83 14.37 -1.83
CA GLY A 163 7.49 14.76 -1.39
C GLY A 163 6.94 16.01 -2.11
N VAL A 164 5.63 16.05 -2.27
CA VAL A 164 4.90 17.18 -2.89
C VAL A 164 3.84 17.76 -1.97
N GLY A 165 3.65 17.17 -0.79
CA GLY A 165 2.85 17.71 0.30
C GLY A 165 1.50 17.02 0.52
N PHE A 166 1.21 15.90 -0.14
CA PHE A 166 -0.04 15.16 0.10
C PHE A 166 -0.02 14.46 1.45
N ALA A 167 1.11 13.86 1.82
CA ALA A 167 1.38 13.33 3.15
C ALA A 167 1.23 14.41 4.22
N GLN A 168 1.81 15.59 4.02
CA GLN A 168 1.69 16.69 4.97
C GLN A 168 0.23 17.15 5.12
N LYS A 169 -0.53 17.18 4.02
CA LYS A 169 -1.95 17.52 4.06
C LYS A 169 -2.76 16.44 4.77
N SER A 170 -2.43 15.16 4.56
CA SER A 170 -3.00 14.01 5.27
C SER A 170 -2.77 14.09 6.77
N TYR A 171 -1.55 14.44 7.19
CA TYR A 171 -1.22 14.71 8.59
C TYR A 171 -2.13 15.82 9.17
N LYS A 172 -2.27 16.95 8.46
CA LYS A 172 -3.09 18.08 8.91
C LYS A 172 -4.57 17.71 9.03
N MET A 173 -5.09 16.93 8.08
CA MET A 173 -6.52 16.58 7.95
C MET A 173 -6.84 15.15 8.46
N ILE A 174 -6.05 14.64 9.40
CA ILE A 174 -6.17 13.24 9.84
C ILE A 174 -7.55 12.91 10.43
N GLU A 175 -8.20 13.86 11.11
CA GLU A 175 -9.55 13.66 11.67
C GLU A 175 -10.56 13.47 10.54
N GLU A 176 -10.62 14.40 9.60
CA GLU A 176 -11.57 14.40 8.50
C GLU A 176 -11.34 13.20 7.56
N ALA A 177 -10.07 12.87 7.30
CA ALA A 177 -9.71 11.72 6.48
C ALA A 177 -10.15 10.40 7.12
N MET A 178 -9.92 10.23 8.43
CA MET A 178 -10.27 8.99 9.13
C MET A 178 -11.78 8.87 9.37
N GLU A 179 -12.50 9.98 9.60
CA GLU A 179 -13.97 9.99 9.63
C GLU A 179 -14.55 9.61 8.27
N ALA A 180 -13.99 10.11 7.16
CA ALA A 180 -14.42 9.72 5.82
C ALA A 180 -14.08 8.25 5.50
N CYS A 181 -12.95 7.72 5.98
CA CYS A 181 -12.65 6.29 5.89
C CYS A 181 -13.69 5.46 6.64
N LEU A 182 -14.04 5.85 7.87
CA LEU A 182 -15.07 5.18 8.66
C LEU A 182 -16.42 5.20 7.92
N ASN A 183 -16.84 6.37 7.41
CA ASN A 183 -18.08 6.51 6.64
C ASN A 183 -18.09 5.61 5.39
N LEU A 184 -16.96 5.50 4.67
CA LEU A 184 -16.84 4.61 3.51
C LEU A 184 -17.05 3.15 3.91
N ILE A 185 -16.46 2.73 5.04
CA ILE A 185 -16.55 1.35 5.54
C ILE A 185 -17.98 1.04 6.01
N GLU A 186 -18.57 1.91 6.84
CA GLU A 186 -19.91 1.71 7.42
C GLU A 186 -21.04 1.70 6.38
N ASN A 187 -20.89 2.47 5.29
CA ASN A 187 -21.89 2.52 4.21
C ASN A 187 -21.65 1.49 3.11
N CYS A 188 -20.59 0.68 3.21
CA CYS A 188 -20.34 -0.38 2.24
C CYS A 188 -21.30 -1.56 2.48
N THR A 189 -21.88 -2.11 1.43
CA THR A 189 -22.83 -3.24 1.53
C THR A 189 -22.15 -4.61 1.64
N CYS A 190 -20.82 -4.66 1.72
CA CYS A 190 -20.07 -5.91 1.84
C CYS A 190 -20.06 -6.42 3.28
N GLU A 191 -20.03 -7.74 3.46
CA GLU A 191 -19.94 -8.37 4.79
C GLU A 191 -18.49 -8.42 5.30
N ASP A 192 -17.55 -8.84 4.45
CA ASP A 192 -16.16 -9.15 4.83
C ASP A 192 -15.10 -8.20 4.22
N GLY A 193 -15.55 -7.17 3.50
CA GLY A 193 -14.67 -6.27 2.73
C GLY A 193 -14.74 -6.49 1.23
N CYS A 194 -14.47 -5.44 0.46
CA CYS A 194 -14.38 -5.48 -0.99
C CYS A 194 -13.36 -4.47 -1.51
N PRO A 195 -12.96 -4.53 -2.80
CA PRO A 195 -12.02 -3.59 -3.39
C PRO A 195 -12.42 -2.11 -3.30
N SER A 196 -13.68 -1.81 -2.98
CA SER A 196 -14.19 -0.43 -2.83
C SER A 196 -14.13 0.11 -1.39
N CYS A 197 -13.77 -0.71 -0.39
CA CYS A 197 -13.65 -0.29 1.01
C CYS A 197 -12.30 -0.70 1.62
N VAL A 198 -12.28 -1.75 2.44
CA VAL A 198 -11.08 -2.23 3.13
C VAL A 198 -10.22 -3.19 2.28
N GLY A 199 -10.63 -3.48 1.04
CA GLY A 199 -10.03 -4.53 0.22
C GLY A 199 -10.79 -5.85 0.32
N SER A 200 -10.59 -6.74 -0.66
CA SER A 200 -11.18 -8.08 -0.64
C SER A 200 -10.51 -8.92 0.44
N PRO A 201 -11.25 -9.70 1.23
CA PRO A 201 -10.66 -10.77 2.04
C PRO A 201 -9.87 -11.69 1.09
N ILE A 202 -8.65 -12.05 1.50
CA ILE A 202 -7.75 -12.94 0.76
C ILE A 202 -8.01 -14.38 1.18
#